data_AF-A0A4Q5XLI5-F1
#
_entry.id   AF-A0A4Q5XLI5-F1
#
_cell.length_a   1.000
_cell.length_b   1.000
_cell.length_c   1.000
_cell.angle_alpha   90.00
_cell.angle_beta   90.00
_cell.angle_gamma   90.00
#
_symmetry.space_group_name_H-M   'P 1'
#
loop_
_entity.id
_entity.type
_entity.pdbx_description
1 polymer ?
#
loop_
_entity_poly.entity_id
_entity_poly.type
_entity_poly.pdbx_seq_one_letter_code
_entity_poly.pdbx_strand_id
1 'polypeptide(L)'
;MLATLLILIAVALAPEVEKARPEPLTRAPAASPPAAAPQRGEEPAAAAPGPDAATIAALESKSPDSLSVEEVLLVKQHRAEQKRKDAQALANKLVQQPEVVTDAAVKRELLRLAGDPDTAEVALTALARTSSPVAKDLLYDVSTSRAVPQATSDLASSLLSSREVRASVSPALGVALDLRGATTCDAVQAALPKAQSDGDRRSLSSLGKINSRRGCGADKSEDCYPCLRSQNKQVTATINAVKRRKAPSSVPY
;
A
#
# COMPACT_ATOMS: atom_id res chain seq x y z
N MET A 1 -69.34 -20.17 19.60
CA MET A 1 -69.47 -19.43 18.33
C MET A 1 -68.29 -19.85 17.46
N LEU A 2 -68.41 -20.86 16.59
CA LEU A 2 -68.78 -20.76 15.15
C LEU A 2 -68.00 -19.63 14.45
N ALA A 3 -67.24 -19.83 13.37
CA ALA A 3 -67.48 -20.74 12.25
C ALA A 3 -66.20 -21.13 11.48
N THR A 4 -66.26 -22.35 10.98
CA THR A 4 -65.50 -23.03 9.93
C THR A 4 -65.66 -22.34 8.57
N LEU A 5 -64.58 -22.21 7.77
CA LEU A 5 -64.72 -22.15 6.31
C LEU A 5 -63.47 -22.71 5.60
N LEU A 6 -63.62 -23.94 5.11
CA LEU A 6 -62.89 -24.52 3.97
C LEU A 6 -63.17 -23.70 2.71
N ILE A 7 -62.23 -23.61 1.75
CA ILE A 7 -62.50 -23.78 0.31
C ILE A 7 -61.20 -23.77 -0.55
N LEU A 8 -61.02 -24.92 -1.20
CA LEU A 8 -60.58 -25.24 -2.56
C LEU A 8 -59.23 -24.78 -3.16
N ILE A 9 -58.47 -25.83 -3.44
CA ILE A 9 -57.37 -26.04 -4.38
C ILE A 9 -57.77 -25.67 -5.82
N ALA A 10 -56.89 -24.96 -6.52
CA ALA A 10 -56.81 -24.96 -7.99
C ALA A 10 -55.35 -25.13 -8.41
N VAL A 11 -55.00 -26.35 -8.82
CA VAL A 11 -53.72 -26.71 -9.46
C VAL A 11 -53.84 -26.34 -10.94
N ALA A 12 -53.05 -25.38 -11.40
CA ALA A 12 -52.87 -25.08 -12.82
C ALA A 12 -51.54 -25.66 -13.30
N LEU A 13 -51.65 -26.66 -14.17
CA LEU A 13 -50.57 -27.29 -14.92
C LEU A 13 -49.99 -26.28 -15.94
N ALA A 14 -48.69 -26.05 -15.88
CA ALA A 14 -47.95 -25.30 -16.90
C ALA A 14 -47.30 -26.27 -17.91
N PRO A 15 -47.36 -25.99 -19.23
CA PRO A 15 -46.81 -26.87 -20.25
C PRO A 15 -45.28 -26.72 -20.39
N GLU A 16 -44.65 -27.86 -20.71
CA GLU A 16 -43.23 -28.02 -21.01
C GLU A 16 -42.80 -27.17 -22.23
N VAL A 17 -41.70 -26.42 -22.07
CA VAL A 17 -41.09 -25.66 -23.16
C VAL A 17 -40.14 -26.56 -23.94
N GLU A 18 -40.52 -26.82 -25.19
CA GLU A 18 -39.84 -27.68 -26.14
C GLU A 18 -38.49 -27.09 -26.59
N LYS A 19 -37.48 -27.95 -26.59
CA LYS A 19 -36.06 -27.66 -26.76
C LYS A 19 -35.73 -27.47 -28.25
N ALA A 20 -35.67 -26.22 -28.69
CA ALA A 20 -35.28 -25.87 -30.06
C ALA A 20 -33.81 -26.26 -30.35
N ARG A 21 -33.64 -27.09 -31.37
CA ARG A 21 -32.37 -27.57 -31.93
C ARG A 21 -31.82 -26.51 -32.91
N PRO A 22 -30.57 -26.05 -32.80
CA PRO A 22 -30.01 -25.15 -33.81
C PRO A 22 -29.50 -25.95 -35.01
N GLU A 23 -29.94 -25.55 -36.21
CA GLU A 23 -29.40 -25.97 -37.49
C GLU A 23 -27.96 -25.44 -37.71
N PRO A 24 -27.10 -26.17 -38.44
CA PRO A 24 -25.73 -25.76 -38.72
C PRO A 24 -25.70 -24.83 -39.95
N LEU A 25 -25.37 -23.55 -39.72
CA LEU A 25 -25.03 -22.63 -40.80
C LEU A 25 -23.59 -22.88 -41.27
N THR A 26 -23.49 -23.63 -42.36
CA THR A 26 -22.29 -23.70 -43.21
C THR A 26 -21.99 -22.31 -43.77
N ARG A 27 -20.92 -21.66 -43.27
CA ARG A 27 -20.39 -20.41 -43.81
C ARG A 27 -19.07 -20.67 -44.51
N ALA A 28 -19.01 -20.33 -45.80
CA ALA A 28 -17.82 -20.37 -46.63
C ALA A 28 -16.70 -19.46 -46.08
N PRO A 29 -15.42 -19.81 -46.29
CA PRO A 29 -14.29 -19.04 -45.80
C PRO A 29 -14.11 -17.74 -46.59
N ALA A 30 -14.30 -16.60 -45.92
CA ALA A 30 -13.92 -15.30 -46.43
C ALA A 30 -12.41 -15.06 -46.20
N ALA A 31 -11.75 -14.64 -47.27
CA ALA A 31 -10.32 -14.38 -47.35
C ALA A 31 -9.84 -13.34 -46.32
N SER A 32 -8.71 -13.64 -45.68
CA SER A 32 -7.99 -12.72 -44.79
C SER A 32 -7.40 -11.53 -45.55
N PRO A 33 -7.58 -10.28 -45.09
CA PRO A 33 -6.80 -9.16 -45.58
C PRO A 33 -5.34 -9.22 -45.05
N PRO A 34 -4.36 -8.74 -45.83
CA PRO A 34 -2.94 -8.87 -45.53
C PRO A 34 -2.51 -8.03 -44.31
N ALA A 35 -1.57 -8.59 -43.55
CA ALA A 35 -0.92 -7.98 -42.40
C ALA A 35 -0.26 -6.64 -42.78
N ALA A 36 -0.72 -5.57 -42.13
CA ALA A 36 -0.02 -4.29 -42.14
C ALA A 36 1.30 -4.41 -41.36
N ALA A 37 2.37 -3.92 -41.96
CA ALA A 37 3.71 -3.90 -41.41
C ALA A 37 3.78 -3.10 -40.09
N PRO A 38 4.71 -3.43 -39.17
CA PRO A 38 4.90 -2.67 -37.95
C PRO A 38 5.42 -1.26 -38.27
N GLN A 39 4.70 -0.24 -37.84
CA GLN A 39 5.18 1.14 -37.89
C GLN A 39 6.38 1.28 -36.95
N ARG A 40 7.47 1.75 -37.54
CA ARG A 40 8.74 2.10 -36.92
C ARG A 40 8.45 3.07 -35.78
N GLY A 41 8.86 2.71 -34.56
CA GLY A 41 8.64 3.50 -33.36
C GLY A 41 9.14 4.93 -33.52
N GLU A 42 8.27 5.87 -33.22
CA GLU A 42 8.63 7.26 -32.98
C GLU A 42 9.60 7.30 -31.80
N GLU A 43 10.83 7.69 -32.08
CA GLU A 43 11.85 8.00 -31.08
C GLU A 43 11.32 9.16 -30.22
N PRO A 44 11.29 9.04 -28.87
CA PRO A 44 10.75 10.10 -28.02
C PRO A 44 11.59 11.35 -28.19
N ALA A 45 10.99 12.40 -28.77
CA ALA A 45 11.61 13.70 -28.92
C ALA A 45 12.19 14.14 -27.57
N ALA A 46 13.49 14.44 -27.56
CA ALA A 46 14.18 14.99 -26.40
C ALA A 46 13.39 16.21 -25.90
N ALA A 47 12.99 16.19 -24.63
CA ALA A 47 12.31 17.31 -24.01
C ALA A 47 13.11 18.59 -24.23
N ALA A 48 12.44 19.64 -24.70
CA ALA A 48 13.07 20.94 -24.91
C ALA A 48 13.78 21.39 -23.62
N PRO A 49 14.99 22.00 -23.71
CA PRO A 49 15.70 22.48 -22.54
C PRO A 49 14.82 23.47 -21.79
N GLY A 50 14.61 23.21 -20.50
CA GLY A 50 13.91 24.13 -19.60
C GLY A 50 14.63 25.48 -19.51
N PRO A 51 14.01 26.48 -18.86
CA PRO A 51 14.63 27.79 -18.64
C PRO A 51 15.99 27.65 -17.95
N ASP A 52 16.95 28.51 -18.32
CA ASP A 52 18.27 28.49 -17.71
C ASP A 52 18.24 28.86 -16.20
N ALA A 53 19.25 28.40 -15.46
CA ALA A 53 19.31 28.59 -14.02
C ALA A 53 19.37 30.08 -13.61
N ALA A 54 19.92 30.94 -14.46
CA ALA A 54 20.02 32.37 -14.19
C ALA A 54 18.64 33.05 -14.25
N THR A 55 17.80 32.65 -15.20
CA THR A 55 16.42 33.12 -15.33
C THR A 55 15.60 32.72 -14.11
N ILE A 56 15.71 31.47 -13.66
CA ILE A 56 15.00 31.03 -12.45
C ILE A 56 15.48 31.81 -11.22
N ALA A 57 16.79 31.96 -11.02
CA ALA A 57 17.33 32.70 -9.88
C ALA A 57 16.84 34.17 -9.86
N ALA A 58 16.77 34.82 -11.03
CA ALA A 58 16.22 36.16 -11.16
C ALA A 58 14.74 36.19 -10.73
N LEU A 59 13.92 35.24 -11.19
CA LEU A 59 12.51 35.14 -10.78
C LEU A 59 12.35 34.87 -9.29
N GLU A 60 13.19 34.03 -8.69
CA GLU A 60 13.14 33.73 -7.26
C GLU A 60 13.52 34.91 -6.37
N SER A 61 14.28 35.88 -6.91
CA SER A 61 14.64 37.11 -6.20
C SER A 61 13.55 38.19 -6.22
N LYS A 62 12.54 38.06 -7.09
CA LYS A 62 11.40 38.98 -7.17
C LYS A 62 10.42 38.74 -6.01
N SER A 63 9.64 39.76 -5.64
CA SER A 63 8.55 39.61 -4.67
C SER A 63 7.43 38.71 -5.24
N PRO A 64 6.77 37.85 -4.43
CA PRO A 64 5.67 37.00 -4.90
C PRO A 64 4.56 37.76 -5.64
N ASP A 65 4.23 38.97 -5.18
CA ASP A 65 3.16 39.80 -5.77
C ASP A 65 3.54 40.43 -7.11
N SER A 66 4.82 40.35 -7.49
CA SER A 66 5.34 40.90 -8.75
C SER A 66 5.51 39.85 -9.86
N LEU A 67 5.24 38.58 -9.55
CA LEU A 67 5.35 37.48 -10.50
C LEU A 67 4.04 37.28 -11.27
N SER A 68 4.13 37.01 -12.56
CA SER A 68 2.99 36.52 -13.34
C SER A 68 2.61 35.09 -12.92
N VAL A 69 1.42 34.64 -13.28
CA VAL A 69 0.97 33.25 -13.02
C VAL A 69 1.95 32.25 -13.64
N GLU A 70 2.40 32.51 -14.87
CA GLU A 70 3.37 31.68 -15.60
C GLU A 70 4.73 31.65 -14.89
N GLU A 71 5.23 32.80 -14.43
CA GLU A 71 6.49 32.89 -13.68
C GLU A 71 6.39 32.12 -12.35
N VAL A 72 5.26 32.21 -11.63
CA VAL A 72 5.03 31.42 -10.41
C VAL A 72 5.05 29.92 -10.71
N LEU A 73 4.36 29.47 -11.75
CA LEU A 73 4.34 28.06 -12.14
C LEU A 73 5.74 27.58 -12.54
N LEU A 74 6.49 28.39 -13.26
CA LEU A 74 7.86 28.07 -13.67
C LEU A 74 8.79 27.88 -12.47
N VAL A 75 8.75 28.80 -11.50
CA VAL A 75 9.51 28.69 -10.26
C VAL A 75 9.09 27.45 -9.47
N LYS A 76 7.79 27.17 -9.37
CA LYS A 76 7.28 25.97 -8.68
C LYS A 76 7.78 24.67 -9.33
N GLN A 77 7.71 24.57 -10.66
CA GLN A 77 8.20 23.42 -11.41
C GLN A 77 9.71 23.22 -11.21
N HIS A 78 10.49 24.30 -11.29
CA HIS A 78 11.93 24.23 -11.07
C HIS A 78 12.25 23.74 -9.65
N ARG A 79 11.60 24.29 -8.62
CA ARG A 79 11.78 23.85 -7.23
C ARG A 79 11.44 22.38 -7.04
N ALA A 80 10.34 21.92 -7.64
CA ALA A 80 9.96 20.51 -7.60
C ALA A 80 11.02 19.61 -8.27
N GLU A 81 11.59 20.05 -9.39
CA GLU A 81 12.69 19.34 -10.05
C GLU A 81 13.96 19.29 -9.19
N GLN A 82 14.35 20.39 -8.56
CA GLN A 82 15.51 20.42 -7.66
C GLN A 82 15.30 19.50 -6.46
N LYS A 83 14.13 19.56 -5.82
CA LYS A 83 13.77 18.62 -4.74
C LYS A 83 13.88 17.16 -5.18
N ARG A 84 13.44 16.83 -6.39
CA ARG A 84 13.57 15.47 -6.95
C ARG A 84 15.02 15.08 -7.19
N LYS A 85 15.86 16.00 -7.69
CA LYS A 85 17.31 15.76 -7.86
C LYS A 85 17.99 15.50 -6.52
N ASP A 86 17.69 16.32 -5.50
CA ASP A 86 18.23 16.15 -4.15
C ASP A 86 17.78 14.82 -3.52
N ALA A 87 16.50 14.49 -3.66
CA ALA A 87 15.94 13.21 -3.22
C ALA A 87 16.61 12.03 -3.93
N GLN A 88 16.87 12.14 -5.24
CA GLN A 88 17.55 11.11 -6.01
C GLN A 88 19.02 10.95 -5.58
N ALA A 89 19.71 12.05 -5.29
CA ALA A 89 21.08 12.00 -4.78
C ALA A 89 21.14 11.28 -3.43
N LEU A 90 20.22 11.59 -2.51
CA LEU A 90 20.10 10.90 -1.23
C LEU A 90 19.71 9.42 -1.41
N ALA A 91 18.79 9.12 -2.32
CA ALA A 91 18.38 7.75 -2.65
C ALA A 91 19.55 6.91 -3.16
N ASN A 92 20.37 7.47 -4.07
CA ASN A 92 21.55 6.82 -4.59
C ASN A 92 22.57 6.56 -3.48
N LYS A 93 22.80 7.55 -2.61
CA LYS A 93 23.67 7.40 -1.44
C LYS A 93 23.17 6.28 -0.52
N LEU A 94 21.87 6.20 -0.26
CA LEU A 94 21.26 5.20 0.60
C LEU A 94 21.38 3.77 0.04
N VAL A 95 21.34 3.60 -1.28
CA VAL A 95 21.55 2.30 -1.92
C VAL A 95 23.02 1.88 -1.86
N GLN A 96 23.94 2.83 -2.04
CA GLN A 96 25.39 2.58 -2.01
C GLN A 96 25.94 2.39 -0.59
N GLN A 97 25.36 3.09 0.39
CA GLN A 97 25.80 3.12 1.79
C GLN A 97 24.59 2.90 2.71
N PRO A 98 24.07 1.66 2.83
CA PRO A 98 22.85 1.38 3.59
C PRO A 98 22.91 1.78 5.07
N GLU A 99 24.11 1.88 5.64
CA GLU A 99 24.37 2.28 7.02
C GLU A 99 24.01 3.74 7.31
N VAL A 100 23.98 4.61 6.30
CA VAL A 100 23.67 6.04 6.49
C VAL A 100 22.26 6.27 7.00
N VAL A 101 21.33 5.32 6.76
CA VAL A 101 19.96 5.39 7.26
C VAL A 101 19.89 5.28 8.79
N THR A 102 20.97 4.86 9.46
CA THR A 102 21.00 4.81 10.92
C THR A 102 21.11 6.19 11.55
N ASP A 103 21.67 7.16 10.82
CA ASP A 103 21.80 8.55 11.24
C ASP A 103 20.44 9.24 11.39
N ALA A 104 20.23 9.94 12.50
CA ALA A 104 18.95 10.54 12.83
C ALA A 104 18.55 11.68 11.89
N ALA A 105 19.50 12.45 11.36
CA ALA A 105 19.22 13.50 10.39
C ALA A 105 18.81 12.92 9.04
N VAL A 106 19.48 11.86 8.59
CA VAL A 106 19.11 11.13 7.37
C VAL A 106 17.71 10.53 7.49
N LYS A 107 17.37 9.92 8.62
CA LYS A 107 16.00 9.40 8.86
C LYS A 107 14.95 10.49 8.74
N ARG A 108 15.14 11.62 9.42
CA ARG A 108 14.20 12.76 9.36
C ARG A 108 14.05 13.28 7.94
N GLU A 109 15.15 13.42 7.22
CA GLU A 109 15.13 13.91 5.84
C GLU A 109 14.39 12.94 4.91
N LEU A 110 14.63 11.63 5.03
CA LEU A 110 13.87 10.63 4.27
C LEU A 110 12.38 10.65 4.59
N LEU A 111 11.98 10.83 5.86
CA LEU A 111 10.57 10.94 6.24
C LEU A 111 9.94 12.24 5.72
N ARG A 112 10.69 13.35 5.72
CA ARG A 112 10.26 14.62 5.12
C ARG A 112 10.03 14.47 3.62
N LEU A 113 10.97 13.85 2.91
CA LEU A 113 10.87 13.59 1.47
C LEU A 113 9.74 12.61 1.14
N ALA A 114 9.51 11.60 1.98
CA ALA A 114 8.38 10.68 1.83
C ALA A 114 7.02 11.38 1.98
N GLY A 115 6.94 12.42 2.81
CA GLY A 115 5.71 13.20 3.02
C GLY A 115 5.43 14.27 1.95
N ASP A 116 6.43 14.64 1.13
CA ASP A 116 6.30 15.65 0.08
C ASP A 116 5.86 14.99 -1.25
N PRO A 117 4.75 15.44 -1.88
CA PRO A 117 4.22 14.81 -3.08
C PRO A 117 5.19 14.81 -4.28
N ASP A 118 6.12 15.78 -4.33
CA ASP A 118 7.10 15.85 -5.42
C ASP A 118 8.21 14.78 -5.28
N THR A 119 8.45 14.27 -4.08
CA THR A 119 9.59 13.40 -3.76
C THR A 119 9.22 12.06 -3.13
N ALA A 120 7.95 11.85 -2.79
CA ALA A 120 7.48 10.68 -2.07
C ALA A 120 7.88 9.37 -2.74
N GLU A 121 7.64 9.24 -4.05
CA GLU A 121 7.95 8.03 -4.81
C GLU A 121 9.45 7.70 -4.78
N VAL A 122 10.31 8.70 -4.98
CA VAL A 122 11.77 8.54 -4.96
C VAL A 122 12.23 8.07 -3.58
N ALA A 123 11.77 8.73 -2.52
CA ALA A 123 12.15 8.40 -1.14
C ALA A 123 11.67 6.99 -0.74
N LEU A 124 10.42 6.66 -1.01
CA LEU A 124 9.85 5.35 -0.68
C LEU A 124 10.51 4.21 -1.46
N THR A 125 10.79 4.44 -2.74
CA THR A 125 11.52 3.47 -3.57
C THR A 125 12.94 3.27 -3.06
N ALA A 126 13.62 4.33 -2.60
CA ALA A 126 14.95 4.20 -2.00
C ALA A 126 14.93 3.35 -0.72
N LEU A 127 13.98 3.61 0.18
CA LEU A 127 13.76 2.80 1.38
C LEU A 127 13.44 1.34 1.04
N ALA A 128 12.69 1.09 -0.03
CA ALA A 128 12.34 -0.24 -0.50
C ALA A 128 13.50 -0.98 -1.21
N ARG A 129 14.43 -0.28 -1.86
CA ARG A 129 15.54 -0.90 -2.60
C ARG A 129 16.81 -1.14 -1.78
N THR A 130 17.05 -0.33 -0.75
CA THR A 130 18.22 -0.52 0.13
C THR A 130 18.13 -1.85 0.89
N SER A 131 19.27 -2.47 1.20
CA SER A 131 19.34 -3.73 1.97
C SER A 131 19.15 -3.53 3.47
N SER A 132 19.08 -2.29 3.95
CA SER A 132 18.99 -1.99 5.39
C SER A 132 17.61 -2.35 5.98
N PRO A 133 17.56 -3.19 7.03
CA PRO A 133 16.32 -3.45 7.76
C PRO A 133 15.71 -2.20 8.40
N VAL A 134 16.56 -1.24 8.82
CA VAL A 134 16.12 0.03 9.41
C VAL A 134 15.34 0.87 8.39
N ALA A 135 15.71 0.82 7.12
CA ALA A 135 14.94 1.48 6.07
C ALA A 135 13.56 0.86 5.88
N LYS A 136 13.42 -0.47 6.09
CA LYS A 136 12.12 -1.14 6.05
C LYS A 136 11.25 -0.77 7.24
N ASP A 137 11.87 -0.58 8.40
CA ASP A 137 11.18 -0.07 9.58
C ASP A 137 10.63 1.35 9.32
N LEU A 138 11.41 2.24 8.69
CA LEU A 138 10.91 3.57 8.28
C LEU A 138 9.79 3.47 7.25
N LEU A 139 9.91 2.58 6.28
CA LEU A 139 8.86 2.35 5.28
C LEU A 139 7.55 1.88 5.95
N TYR A 140 7.66 1.04 7.00
CA TYR A 140 6.54 0.66 7.84
C TYR A 140 5.93 1.86 8.57
N ASP A 141 6.75 2.73 9.16
CA ASP A 141 6.27 3.93 9.83
C ASP A 141 5.47 4.82 8.88
N VAL A 142 5.97 5.03 7.65
CA VAL A 142 5.21 5.77 6.62
C VAL A 142 3.88 5.09 6.31
N SER A 143 3.87 3.76 6.13
CA SER A 143 2.66 2.99 5.82
C SER A 143 1.57 3.02 6.91
N THR A 144 1.94 3.40 8.14
CA THR A 144 1.04 3.43 9.29
C THR A 144 0.80 4.83 9.83
N SER A 145 1.51 5.83 9.30
CA SER A 145 1.41 7.22 9.69
C SER A 145 0.12 7.83 9.15
N ARG A 146 -0.53 8.62 9.99
CA ARG A 146 -1.67 9.48 9.60
C ARG A 146 -1.21 10.89 9.16
N ALA A 147 0.08 11.19 9.29
CA ALA A 147 0.65 12.49 8.96
C ALA A 147 1.01 12.63 7.47
N VAL A 148 1.03 11.52 6.73
CA VAL A 148 1.33 11.51 5.29
C VAL A 148 0.04 11.37 4.46
N PRO A 149 0.03 11.81 3.19
CA PRO A 149 -1.09 11.57 2.29
C PRO A 149 -1.43 10.08 2.14
N GLN A 150 -2.71 9.76 1.93
CA GLN A 150 -3.17 8.37 1.79
C GLN A 150 -2.42 7.62 0.68
N ALA A 151 -2.27 8.25 -0.49
CA ALA A 151 -1.52 7.67 -1.62
C ALA A 151 -0.07 7.29 -1.25
N THR A 152 0.61 8.11 -0.44
CA THR A 152 1.95 7.82 0.08
C THR A 152 1.92 6.59 0.99
N SER A 153 0.95 6.51 1.92
CA SER A 153 0.82 5.36 2.82
C SER A 153 0.46 4.05 2.08
N ASP A 154 -0.33 4.15 1.01
CA ASP A 154 -0.72 3.02 0.16
C ASP A 154 0.48 2.51 -0.66
N LEU A 155 1.27 3.42 -1.23
CA LEU A 155 2.51 3.08 -1.92
C LEU A 155 3.50 2.39 -0.95
N ALA A 156 3.70 2.95 0.24
CA ALA A 156 4.55 2.35 1.26
C ALA A 156 4.07 0.94 1.65
N SER A 157 2.76 0.75 1.80
CA SER A 157 2.15 -0.56 2.08
C SER A 157 2.36 -1.57 0.94
N SER A 158 2.24 -1.10 -0.29
CA SER A 158 2.45 -1.92 -1.49
C SER A 158 3.91 -2.36 -1.62
N LEU A 159 4.85 -1.44 -1.38
CA LEU A 159 6.29 -1.73 -1.35
C LEU A 159 6.65 -2.72 -0.23
N LEU A 160 6.07 -2.58 0.98
CA LEU A 160 6.30 -3.54 2.08
C LEU A 160 5.82 -4.96 1.77
N SER A 161 4.88 -5.10 0.85
CA SER A 161 4.32 -6.38 0.43
C SER A 161 5.13 -7.03 -0.70
N SER A 162 6.08 -6.32 -1.31
CA SER A 162 6.91 -6.86 -2.38
C SER A 162 7.85 -7.95 -1.86
N ARG A 163 8.16 -8.93 -2.73
CA ARG A 163 9.01 -10.08 -2.38
C ARG A 163 10.39 -9.63 -1.89
N GLU A 164 10.97 -8.63 -2.54
CA GLU A 164 12.31 -8.10 -2.26
C GLU A 164 12.36 -7.43 -0.88
N VAL A 165 11.34 -6.64 -0.55
CA VAL A 165 11.26 -6.00 0.77
C VAL A 165 11.01 -7.03 1.85
N ARG A 166 10.09 -7.97 1.62
CA ARG A 166 9.75 -9.05 2.56
C ARG A 166 10.94 -9.94 2.90
N ALA A 167 11.89 -10.12 1.97
CA ALA A 167 13.11 -10.89 2.22
C ALA A 167 14.14 -10.17 3.11
N SER A 168 14.04 -8.85 3.29
CA SER A 168 15.03 -8.02 3.99
C SER A 168 14.48 -7.28 5.23
N VAL A 169 13.23 -7.53 5.62
CA VAL A 169 12.67 -6.98 6.86
C VAL A 169 13.32 -7.60 8.10
N SER A 170 13.35 -6.84 9.19
CA SER A 170 13.70 -7.39 10.50
C SER A 170 12.70 -8.48 10.93
N PRO A 171 13.10 -9.49 11.74
CA PRO A 171 12.19 -10.55 12.18
C PRO A 171 10.90 -10.02 12.84
N ALA A 172 11.04 -8.99 13.69
CA ALA A 172 9.92 -8.33 14.35
C ALA A 172 8.99 -7.60 13.38
N LEU A 173 9.53 -6.92 12.37
CA LEU A 173 8.73 -6.29 11.31
C LEU A 173 8.01 -7.34 10.47
N GLY A 174 8.70 -8.44 10.12
CA GLY A 174 8.11 -9.57 9.40
C GLY A 174 6.85 -10.08 10.10
N VAL A 175 6.92 -10.30 11.42
CA VAL A 175 5.78 -10.68 12.27
C VAL A 175 4.66 -9.63 12.23
N ALA A 176 4.99 -8.34 12.37
CA ALA A 176 3.99 -7.28 12.37
C ALA A 176 3.21 -7.24 11.04
N LEU A 177 3.90 -7.46 9.92
CA LEU A 177 3.32 -7.58 8.60
C LEU A 177 2.49 -8.87 8.45
N ASP A 178 2.98 -10.01 8.93
CA ASP A 178 2.25 -11.29 8.91
C ASP A 178 0.92 -11.17 9.65
N LEU A 179 0.95 -10.62 10.87
CA LEU A 179 -0.25 -10.39 11.67
C LEU A 179 -1.21 -9.36 11.07
N ARG A 180 -0.70 -8.38 10.32
CA ARG A 180 -1.53 -7.40 9.61
C ARG A 180 -2.24 -8.04 8.40
N GLY A 181 -1.58 -8.96 7.71
CA GLY A 181 -2.13 -9.70 6.57
C GLY A 181 -3.00 -10.90 6.95
N ALA A 182 -2.92 -11.39 8.18
CA ALA A 182 -3.67 -12.54 8.66
C ALA A 182 -5.18 -12.21 8.87
N THR A 183 -5.99 -12.48 7.86
CA THR A 183 -7.44 -12.26 7.89
C THR A 183 -8.24 -13.49 8.33
N THR A 184 -7.62 -14.66 8.40
CA THR A 184 -8.28 -15.92 8.81
C THR A 184 -7.75 -16.42 10.15
N CYS A 185 -8.57 -17.23 10.81
CA CYS A 185 -8.21 -17.96 12.03
C CYS A 185 -6.88 -18.70 11.91
N ASP A 186 -6.75 -19.50 10.86
CA ASP A 186 -5.60 -20.38 10.65
C ASP A 186 -4.33 -19.56 10.40
N ALA A 187 -4.43 -18.48 9.63
CA ALA A 187 -3.30 -17.57 9.40
C ALA A 187 -2.84 -16.89 10.70
N VAL A 188 -3.79 -16.44 11.52
CA VAL A 188 -3.46 -15.85 12.83
C VAL A 188 -2.82 -16.91 13.74
N GLN A 189 -3.42 -18.10 13.83
CA GLN A 189 -2.91 -19.20 14.66
C GLN A 189 -1.49 -19.60 14.27
N ALA A 190 -1.20 -19.68 12.97
CA ALA A 190 0.14 -19.97 12.45
C ALA A 190 1.15 -18.86 12.80
N ALA A 191 0.71 -17.60 12.86
CA ALA A 191 1.57 -16.46 13.19
C ALA A 191 1.83 -16.29 14.71
N LEU A 192 0.96 -16.79 15.58
CA LEU A 192 1.03 -16.56 17.03
C LEU A 192 2.35 -17.01 17.69
N PRO A 193 2.92 -18.20 17.40
CA PRO A 193 4.19 -18.62 18.00
C PRO A 193 5.34 -17.67 17.67
N LYS A 194 5.48 -17.29 16.40
CA LYS A 194 6.51 -16.36 15.94
C LYS A 194 6.26 -14.95 16.48
N ALA A 195 5.00 -14.55 16.61
CA ALA A 195 4.66 -13.29 17.26
C ALA A 195 5.07 -13.25 18.73
N GLN A 196 4.94 -14.37 19.44
CA GLN A 196 5.34 -14.47 20.84
C GLN A 196 6.86 -14.41 21.00
N SER A 197 7.64 -15.04 20.11
CA SER A 197 9.10 -15.02 20.16
C SER A 197 9.70 -13.69 19.66
N ASP A 198 9.27 -13.22 18.50
CA ASP A 198 10.00 -12.19 17.73
C ASP A 198 9.22 -10.87 17.60
N GLY A 199 7.90 -10.88 17.80
CA GLY A 199 7.05 -9.70 17.57
C GLY A 199 7.35 -8.54 18.53
N ASP A 200 7.10 -7.31 18.11
CA ASP A 200 7.29 -6.12 18.96
C ASP A 200 6.02 -5.26 19.06
N ARG A 201 6.15 -4.06 19.62
CA ARG A 201 5.04 -3.11 19.77
C ARG A 201 4.23 -2.85 18.49
N ARG A 202 4.80 -3.00 17.30
CA ARG A 202 4.07 -2.82 16.02
C ARG A 202 2.96 -3.85 15.84
N SER A 203 3.12 -5.04 16.41
CA SER A 203 2.11 -6.11 16.38
C SER A 203 0.89 -5.84 17.28
N LEU A 204 0.96 -4.88 18.20
CA LEU A 204 -0.08 -4.65 19.21
C LEU A 204 -1.44 -4.28 18.62
N SER A 205 -1.47 -3.48 17.55
CA SER A 205 -2.72 -3.08 16.93
C SER A 205 -3.45 -4.30 16.34
N SER A 206 -2.73 -5.15 15.61
CA SER A 206 -3.29 -6.39 15.04
C SER A 206 -3.72 -7.36 16.15
N LEU A 207 -2.86 -7.61 17.14
CA LEU A 207 -3.18 -8.50 18.26
C LEU A 207 -4.36 -7.99 19.10
N GLY A 208 -4.51 -6.67 19.26
CA GLY A 208 -5.66 -6.06 19.92
C GLY A 208 -6.96 -6.33 19.17
N LYS A 209 -6.95 -6.23 17.83
CA LYS A 209 -8.09 -6.58 16.98
C LYS A 209 -8.42 -8.07 17.07
N ILE A 210 -7.41 -8.93 17.00
CA ILE A 210 -7.54 -10.39 17.14
C ILE A 210 -8.15 -10.75 18.50
N ASN A 211 -7.70 -10.10 19.58
CA ASN A 211 -8.19 -10.35 20.93
C ASN A 211 -9.62 -9.80 21.15
N SER A 212 -10.03 -8.76 20.41
CA SER A 212 -11.39 -8.21 20.49
C SER A 212 -12.43 -9.27 20.10
N ARG A 213 -13.54 -9.33 20.82
CA ARG A 213 -14.72 -10.17 20.51
C ARG A 213 -15.74 -9.45 19.63
N ARG A 214 -15.38 -8.28 19.11
CA ARG A 214 -16.22 -7.37 18.34
C ARG A 214 -15.38 -6.71 17.25
N GLY A 215 -16.02 -6.28 16.16
CA GLY A 215 -15.37 -5.57 15.06
C GLY A 215 -15.82 -6.02 13.67
N CYS A 216 -16.52 -7.15 13.58
CA CYS A 216 -17.03 -7.72 12.34
C CYS A 216 -18.57 -7.67 12.30
N GLY A 217 -19.14 -7.97 11.12
CA GLY A 217 -20.58 -7.81 10.87
C GLY A 217 -20.97 -6.37 10.53
N ALA A 218 -22.22 -6.17 10.14
CA ALA A 218 -22.72 -4.88 9.65
C ALA A 218 -22.64 -3.75 10.71
N ASP A 219 -22.83 -4.10 11.98
CA ASP A 219 -22.81 -3.17 13.12
C ASP A 219 -21.52 -3.25 13.95
N LYS A 220 -20.53 -4.05 13.52
CA LYS A 220 -19.26 -4.31 14.22
C LYS A 220 -19.46 -5.00 15.58
N SER A 221 -20.60 -5.65 15.84
CA SER A 221 -20.85 -6.38 17.08
C SER A 221 -20.29 -7.80 17.10
N GLU A 222 -19.97 -8.37 15.94
CA GLU A 222 -19.56 -9.75 15.82
C GLU A 222 -18.07 -9.95 16.06
N ASP A 223 -17.74 -11.15 16.51
CA ASP A 223 -16.37 -11.60 16.71
C ASP A 223 -15.73 -11.93 15.35
N CYS A 224 -14.63 -11.25 15.02
CA CYS A 224 -13.87 -11.52 13.80
C CYS A 224 -13.11 -12.85 13.83
N TYR A 225 -12.81 -13.38 15.02
CA TYR A 225 -11.98 -14.57 15.21
C TYR A 225 -12.53 -15.50 16.32
N PRO A 226 -13.78 -16.00 16.20
CA PRO A 226 -14.41 -16.84 17.23
C PRO A 226 -13.68 -18.17 17.46
N CYS A 227 -13.03 -18.69 16.42
CA CYS A 227 -12.13 -19.84 16.43
C CYS A 227 -10.96 -19.72 17.44
N LEU A 228 -10.47 -18.51 17.73
CA LEU A 228 -9.29 -18.30 18.57
C LEU A 228 -9.64 -18.22 20.07
N ARG A 229 -10.92 -18.35 20.43
CA ARG A 229 -11.36 -18.23 21.83
C ARG A 229 -10.85 -19.37 22.71
N SER A 230 -10.66 -20.56 22.15
CA SER A 230 -9.97 -21.67 22.81
C SER A 230 -8.48 -21.36 23.09
N GLN A 231 -7.87 -20.49 22.29
CA GLN A 231 -6.45 -20.11 22.34
C GLN A 231 -6.21 -18.75 23.00
N ASN A 232 -7.23 -18.19 23.69
CA ASN A 232 -7.18 -16.85 24.27
C ASN A 232 -6.00 -16.64 25.24
N LYS A 233 -5.58 -17.70 25.94
CA LYS A 233 -4.38 -17.69 26.81
C LYS A 233 -3.11 -17.40 26.01
N GLN A 234 -2.95 -18.03 24.84
CA GLN A 234 -1.81 -17.81 23.95
C GLN A 234 -1.84 -16.39 23.39
N VAL A 235 -3.00 -15.92 22.88
CA VAL A 235 -3.15 -14.54 22.39
C VAL A 235 -2.77 -13.52 23.47
N THR A 236 -3.25 -13.71 24.69
CA THR A 236 -2.93 -12.83 25.84
C THR A 236 -1.44 -12.89 26.19
N ALA A 237 -0.84 -14.07 26.20
CA ALA A 237 0.60 -14.24 26.44
C ALA A 237 1.44 -13.54 25.36
N THR A 238 1.07 -13.68 24.10
CA THR A 238 1.70 -12.99 22.96
C THR A 238 1.61 -11.48 23.13
N ILE A 239 0.43 -10.93 23.43
CA ILE A 239 0.25 -9.49 23.71
C ILE A 239 1.21 -9.02 24.81
N ASN A 240 1.28 -9.76 25.92
CA ASN A 240 2.13 -9.40 27.05
C ASN A 240 3.63 -9.49 26.70
N ALA A 241 4.03 -10.43 25.85
CA ALA A 241 5.40 -10.53 25.35
C ALA A 241 5.75 -9.33 24.45
N VAL A 242 4.93 -9.04 23.45
CA VAL A 242 5.22 -7.97 22.48
C VAL A 242 5.17 -6.58 23.10
N LYS A 243 4.36 -6.35 24.15
CA LYS A 243 4.31 -5.06 24.88
C LYS A 243 5.67 -4.66 25.46
N ARG A 244 6.50 -5.65 25.84
CA ARG A 244 7.80 -5.42 26.48
C ARG A 244 8.92 -5.13 25.48
N ARG A 245 8.76 -5.49 24.20
CA ARG A 245 9.76 -5.31 23.16
C ARG A 245 9.52 -4.01 22.37
N LYS A 246 10.46 -3.07 22.44
CA LYS A 246 10.38 -1.78 21.72
C LYS A 246 10.60 -1.99 20.23
N ALA A 247 9.92 -1.17 19.40
CA ALA A 247 10.20 -1.10 17.97
C ALA A 247 11.44 -0.21 17.71
N PRO A 248 12.24 -0.46 16.66
CA PRO A 248 13.50 0.25 16.39
C PRO A 248 13.34 1.72 16.03
N SER A 249 12.23 2.09 15.40
CA SER A 249 11.96 3.45 14.95
C SER A 249 10.84 4.09 15.77
N SER A 250 11.17 5.20 16.42
CA SER A 250 10.19 6.16 16.95
C SER A 250 10.78 7.55 16.77
N VAL A 251 11.15 7.88 15.52
CA VAL A 251 11.39 9.27 15.17
C VAL A 251 10.00 9.88 15.03
N PRO A 252 9.58 10.78 15.94
CA PRO A 252 8.30 11.46 15.77
C PRO A 252 8.36 12.28 14.47
N TYR A 253 7.27 12.20 13.69
CA TYR A 253 6.99 13.12 12.59
C TYR A 253 6.80 14.54 13.09
#